data_AF-A3YBA5-F1
#
_entry.id   AF-A3YBA5-F1
#
_cell.length_a   1.000
_cell.length_b   1.000
_cell.length_c   1.000
_cell.angle_alpha   90.00
_cell.angle_beta   90.00
_cell.angle_gamma   90.00
#
_symmetry.space_group_name_H-M   'P 1'
#
loop_
_entity.id
_entity.type
_entity.pdbx_description
1 polymer ?
#
loop_
_entity_poly.entity_id
_entity_poly.type
_entity_poly.pdbx_seq_one_letter_code
_entity_poly.pdbx_strand_id
1 'polypeptide(L)'
;MKRIYFKSVHILSLRDKKGFFFEFSSGINIITGENDTGKSSFIKSLYHTLGADVRLDKKWKDDNFISKVIICVNKRDYAFIRHEKRISIFDITEKQKLLVSSISRTDISITIRDIFDFNLELVTKSNLSQGQAQPASLFLPFYIDQDSGWGKILDSFSSLAMYKDWQKNILNFHAGVKPKEYYKLQGKINLLDIDLEEIRNTLKALEAAKKRFEESFGRVLFDVDVEYYEELLERFLRKCQDLHQEETEYRVRLIEALSLRDELVTEIEESKRQLEENSIDTLSSSGDLDAKYAVLENRDKLLQIIPEMYEQKSVYDESITGIKDDLKNAQRLSSELKGMLQEVKEQLTLQDVIKSQASKQVELTFDEQINELLQEIGKLDVARTKLAEEIAEFDNKKRTKQINEKFKESLKLAQTELGIKDPKVGTILQYGPISKSETGSRAPRAILAYHYALLKTIEDKSTNPMLPVVIDSPKQQDPDPNTAKKILDLCIDGLSNNNQLIIGSAAFLRTTDELKILTMTEKYSLLKEGLYEEVYQQIMPLYQQAALF
;
A
#
# COMPACT_ATOMS: atom_id res chain seq x y z
N MET A 1 -10.34 24.90 31.42
CA MET A 1 -10.56 24.55 30.00
C MET A 1 -9.63 25.37 29.12
N LYS A 2 -9.14 24.75 28.04
CA LYS A 2 -8.44 25.44 26.94
C LYS A 2 -9.37 26.51 26.34
N ARG A 3 -9.02 27.80 26.45
CA ARG A 3 -9.86 28.91 25.95
C ARG A 3 -9.47 29.23 24.51
N ILE A 4 -10.45 29.20 23.60
CA ILE A 4 -10.28 29.50 22.18
C ILE A 4 -11.25 30.60 21.78
N TYR A 5 -10.75 31.68 21.18
CA TYR A 5 -11.58 32.80 20.74
C TYR A 5 -10.94 33.59 19.59
N PHE A 6 -11.79 34.05 18.67
CA PHE A 6 -11.41 35.03 17.65
C PHE A 6 -11.01 36.33 18.33
N LYS A 7 -9.89 36.92 17.91
CA LYS A 7 -9.46 38.25 18.34
C LYS A 7 -9.86 39.30 17.31
N SER A 8 -9.58 39.04 16.04
CA SER A 8 -9.89 40.00 14.98
C SER A 8 -9.95 39.36 13.60
N VAL A 9 -10.59 40.07 12.68
CA VAL A 9 -10.71 39.73 11.26
C VAL A 9 -10.37 40.95 10.41
N HIS A 10 -9.76 40.70 9.27
CA HIS A 10 -9.33 41.71 8.32
C HIS A 10 -9.61 41.18 6.92
N ILE A 11 -10.21 42.00 6.07
CA ILE A 11 -10.54 41.64 4.69
C ILE A 11 -10.11 42.80 3.79
N LEU A 12 -9.33 42.51 2.77
CA LEU A 12 -8.72 43.49 1.88
C LEU A 12 -9.02 43.14 0.43
N SER A 13 -9.68 44.05 -0.28
CA SER A 13 -9.74 44.02 -1.74
C SER A 13 -8.69 44.97 -2.31
N LEU A 14 -7.67 44.39 -2.95
CA LEU A 14 -6.65 45.17 -3.65
C LEU A 14 -7.21 45.81 -4.93
N ARG A 15 -8.15 45.12 -5.61
CA ARG A 15 -8.77 45.61 -6.85
C ARG A 15 -9.59 46.87 -6.58
N ASP A 16 -10.46 46.81 -5.58
CA ASP A 16 -11.41 47.88 -5.31
C ASP A 16 -10.85 48.93 -4.34
N LYS A 17 -9.63 48.72 -3.81
CA LYS A 17 -9.02 49.53 -2.75
C LYS A 17 -9.93 49.74 -1.55
N LYS A 18 -10.49 48.63 -1.04
CA LYS A 18 -11.39 48.63 0.12
C LYS A 18 -10.94 47.64 1.19
N GLY A 19 -11.17 47.99 2.44
CA GLY A 19 -10.84 47.18 3.61
C GLY A 19 -12.02 46.99 4.55
N PHE A 20 -11.97 45.95 5.36
CA PHE A 20 -12.84 45.75 6.52
C PHE A 20 -12.02 45.20 7.68
N PHE A 21 -12.30 45.71 8.88
CA PHE A 21 -11.67 45.27 10.12
C PHE A 21 -12.74 45.17 11.22
N PHE A 22 -12.63 44.12 12.04
CA PHE A 22 -13.41 44.00 13.25
C PHE A 22 -12.62 43.28 14.35
N GLU A 23 -12.67 43.83 15.56
CA GLU A 23 -12.11 43.23 16.77
C GLU A 23 -13.22 42.65 17.64
N PHE A 24 -13.06 41.38 18.00
CA PHE A 24 -14.04 40.63 18.79
C PHE A 24 -13.76 40.78 20.29
N SER A 25 -14.84 40.84 21.08
CA SER A 25 -14.78 40.51 22.50
C SER A 25 -14.58 39.01 22.69
N SER A 26 -13.85 38.62 23.73
CA SER A 26 -13.70 37.22 24.13
C SER A 26 -14.97 36.57 24.70
N GLY A 27 -16.05 37.36 24.89
CA GLY A 27 -17.38 36.94 25.32
C GLY A 27 -18.38 36.98 24.15
N ILE A 28 -19.43 37.81 24.28
CA ILE A 28 -20.53 37.86 23.31
C ILE A 28 -20.31 38.97 22.27
N ASN A 29 -20.50 38.61 21.01
CA ASN A 29 -20.40 39.49 19.85
C ASN A 29 -21.69 39.41 19.03
N ILE A 30 -22.32 40.55 18.79
CA ILE A 30 -23.54 40.65 17.99
C ILE A 30 -23.21 41.41 16.71
N ILE A 31 -23.46 40.78 15.56
CA ILE A 31 -23.33 41.38 14.24
C ILE A 31 -24.75 41.64 13.73
N THR A 32 -25.18 42.90 13.76
CA THR A 32 -26.55 43.29 13.40
C THR A 32 -26.58 44.18 12.16
N GLY A 33 -27.66 44.13 11.39
CA GLY A 33 -27.82 44.94 10.18
C GLY A 33 -28.85 44.34 9.23
N GLU A 34 -29.41 45.15 8.33
CA GLU A 34 -30.41 44.67 7.37
C GLU A 34 -29.84 43.59 6.42
N ASN A 35 -30.73 42.93 5.68
CA ASN A 35 -30.32 42.04 4.60
C ASN A 35 -29.42 42.78 3.59
N ASP A 36 -28.54 42.02 2.94
CA ASP A 36 -27.57 42.52 1.95
C ASP A 36 -26.49 43.48 2.45
N THR A 37 -26.38 43.71 3.76
CA THR A 37 -25.27 44.51 4.34
C THR A 37 -23.93 43.77 4.40
N GLY A 38 -23.90 42.47 4.10
CA GLY A 38 -22.68 41.65 4.07
C GLY A 38 -22.37 40.86 5.35
N LYS A 39 -23.29 40.81 6.33
CA LYS A 39 -23.15 40.05 7.59
C LYS A 39 -22.71 38.60 7.37
N SER A 40 -23.44 37.88 6.51
CA SER A 40 -23.19 36.46 6.24
C SER A 40 -21.88 36.25 5.50
N SER A 41 -21.53 37.17 4.58
CA SER A 41 -20.22 37.16 3.91
C SER A 41 -19.07 37.36 4.90
N PHE A 42 -19.24 38.28 5.86
CA PHE A 42 -18.29 38.48 6.95
C PHE A 42 -18.16 37.21 7.81
N ILE A 43 -19.26 36.65 8.32
CA ILE A 43 -19.22 35.45 9.17
C ILE A 43 -18.56 34.27 8.44
N LYS A 44 -18.95 34.02 7.18
CA LYS A 44 -18.35 32.97 6.34
C LYS A 44 -16.86 33.21 6.08
N SER A 45 -16.42 34.47 5.98
CA SER A 45 -15.00 34.79 5.78
C SER A 45 -14.12 34.27 6.90
N LEU A 46 -14.62 34.17 8.15
CA LEU A 46 -13.87 33.60 9.27
C LEU A 46 -13.44 32.18 8.96
N TYR A 47 -14.41 31.31 8.65
CA TYR A 47 -14.15 29.90 8.39
C TYR A 47 -13.49 29.66 7.03
N HIS A 48 -13.79 30.48 6.03
CA HIS A 48 -13.06 30.49 4.78
C HIS A 48 -11.56 30.71 5.03
N THR A 49 -11.20 31.72 5.82
CA THR A 49 -9.79 32.03 6.14
C THR A 49 -9.12 30.89 6.92
N LEU A 50 -9.85 30.27 7.85
CA LEU A 50 -9.40 29.12 8.65
C LEU A 50 -9.33 27.80 7.84
N GLY A 51 -9.61 27.81 6.54
CA GLY A 51 -9.46 26.66 5.67
C GLY A 51 -10.64 25.69 5.66
N ALA A 52 -11.80 26.09 6.16
CA ALA A 52 -13.05 25.37 5.92
C ALA A 52 -13.69 25.79 4.59
N ASP A 53 -14.34 24.85 3.92
CA ASP A 53 -15.06 25.15 2.68
C ASP A 53 -16.48 25.62 3.00
N VAL A 54 -16.71 26.91 2.82
CA VAL A 54 -18.01 27.58 2.95
C VAL A 54 -18.49 28.09 1.61
N ARG A 55 -19.81 28.22 1.45
CA ARG A 55 -20.40 28.79 0.24
C ARG A 55 -20.31 30.32 0.26
N LEU A 56 -19.35 30.86 -0.49
CA LEU A 56 -19.25 32.28 -0.81
C LEU A 56 -19.95 32.61 -2.13
N ASP A 57 -20.55 33.79 -2.22
CA ASP A 57 -21.17 34.30 -3.44
C ASP A 57 -20.13 34.54 -4.54
N LYS A 58 -20.59 34.51 -5.80
CA LYS A 58 -19.71 34.68 -6.97
C LYS A 58 -18.92 35.99 -6.92
N LYS A 59 -19.55 37.11 -6.55
CA LYS A 59 -18.89 38.42 -6.42
C LYS A 59 -17.68 38.38 -5.48
N TRP A 60 -17.78 37.66 -4.37
CA TRP A 60 -16.70 37.50 -3.40
C TRP A 60 -15.55 36.64 -3.93
N LYS A 61 -15.86 35.63 -4.75
CA LYS A 61 -14.84 34.83 -5.44
C LYS A 61 -14.13 35.67 -6.51
N ASP A 62 -14.87 36.48 -7.24
CA ASP A 62 -14.36 37.34 -8.32
C ASP A 62 -13.55 38.54 -7.79
N ASP A 63 -13.82 39.01 -6.56
CA ASP A 63 -13.07 40.09 -5.89
C ASP A 63 -11.64 39.68 -5.51
N ASN A 64 -11.37 38.37 -5.40
CA ASN A 64 -10.06 37.82 -5.04
C ASN A 64 -9.44 38.50 -3.80
N PHE A 65 -10.26 38.68 -2.77
CA PHE A 65 -9.86 39.36 -1.53
C PHE A 65 -8.80 38.57 -0.76
N ILE A 66 -7.97 39.30 -0.01
CA ILE A 66 -7.05 38.74 0.97
C ILE A 66 -7.74 38.84 2.34
N SER A 67 -7.73 37.75 3.11
CA SER A 67 -8.32 37.72 4.44
C SER A 67 -7.32 37.30 5.49
N LYS A 68 -7.36 37.93 6.66
CA LYS A 68 -6.57 37.60 7.84
C LYS A 68 -7.47 37.45 9.06
N VAL A 69 -7.41 36.30 9.72
CA VAL A 69 -8.11 36.03 10.98
C VAL A 69 -7.07 35.76 12.06
N ILE A 70 -7.20 36.47 13.19
CA ILE A 70 -6.40 36.21 14.39
C ILE A 70 -7.25 35.45 15.39
N ILE A 71 -6.78 34.29 15.81
CA ILE A 71 -7.42 33.44 16.80
C ILE A 71 -6.46 33.16 17.96
N CYS A 72 -6.95 33.30 19.19
CA CYS A 72 -6.24 32.89 20.38
C CYS A 72 -6.58 31.44 20.68
N VAL A 73 -5.57 30.59 20.80
CA VAL A 73 -5.68 29.18 21.19
C VAL A 73 -4.73 28.96 22.36
N ASN A 74 -5.25 28.70 23.56
CA ASN A 74 -4.44 28.41 24.76
C ASN A 74 -3.40 29.50 25.10
N LYS A 75 -3.81 30.77 25.06
CA LYS A 75 -2.96 31.95 25.30
C LYS A 75 -1.90 32.21 24.22
N ARG A 76 -1.94 31.47 23.10
CA ARG A 76 -1.12 31.75 21.92
C ARG A 76 -1.98 32.33 20.82
N ASP A 77 -1.43 33.31 20.12
CA ASP A 77 -2.11 33.97 19.02
C ASP A 77 -1.63 33.43 17.69
N TYR A 78 -2.59 33.01 16.87
CA TYR A 78 -2.33 32.49 15.53
C TYR A 78 -2.99 33.39 14.49
N ALA A 79 -2.23 33.80 13.48
CA ALA A 79 -2.74 34.52 12.33
C ALA A 79 -2.89 33.58 11.15
N PHE A 80 -4.12 33.45 10.66
CA PHE A 80 -4.44 32.75 9.42
C PHE A 80 -4.61 33.78 8.32
N ILE A 81 -3.90 33.59 7.21
CA ILE A 81 -4.03 34.43 6.02
C ILE A 81 -4.45 33.54 4.88
N ARG A 82 -5.46 33.98 4.13
CA ARG A 82 -5.91 33.29 2.92
C ARG A 82 -6.02 34.25 1.76
N HIS A 83 -5.44 33.83 0.65
CA HIS A 83 -5.60 34.44 -0.66
C HIS A 83 -5.82 33.32 -1.68
N GLU A 84 -6.95 33.36 -2.38
CA GLU A 84 -7.44 32.26 -3.22
C GLU A 84 -7.46 30.89 -2.48
N LYS A 85 -6.66 29.95 -2.97
CA LYS A 85 -6.51 28.59 -2.42
C LYS A 85 -5.35 28.48 -1.44
N ARG A 86 -4.44 29.45 -1.42
CA ARG A 86 -3.27 29.41 -0.53
C ARG A 86 -3.67 29.89 0.86
N ILE A 87 -3.26 29.11 1.86
CA ILE A 87 -3.45 29.44 3.27
C ILE A 87 -2.08 29.47 3.92
N SER A 88 -1.86 30.51 4.71
CA SER A 88 -0.63 30.70 5.48
C SER A 88 -0.98 30.90 6.94
N ILE A 89 -0.29 30.18 7.83
CA ILE A 89 -0.56 30.22 9.27
C ILE A 89 0.72 30.63 10.00
N PHE A 90 0.59 31.61 10.89
CA PHE A 90 1.67 32.13 11.71
C PHE A 90 1.35 31.95 13.19
N ASP A 91 2.35 31.60 13.99
CA ASP A 91 2.34 31.90 15.44
C ASP A 91 2.85 33.33 15.60
N ILE A 92 2.05 34.18 16.24
CA ILE A 92 2.34 35.61 16.44
C ILE A 92 2.42 35.98 17.93
N THR A 93 2.56 35.01 18.82
CA THR A 93 2.56 35.21 20.28
C THR A 93 3.78 35.99 20.78
N GLU A 94 4.97 35.65 20.26
CA GLU A 94 6.24 36.30 20.65
C GLU A 94 6.97 36.83 19.41
N LYS A 95 7.41 35.92 18.54
CA LYS A 95 7.99 36.22 17.23
C LYS A 95 7.07 35.71 16.14
N GLN A 96 6.90 36.48 15.07
CA GLN A 96 6.12 36.07 13.90
C GLN A 96 6.82 34.89 13.21
N LYS A 97 6.34 33.67 13.51
CA LYS A 97 6.87 32.42 12.94
C LYS A 97 5.86 31.85 11.96
N LEU A 98 6.24 31.77 10.69
CA LEU A 98 5.48 31.03 9.68
C LEU A 98 5.49 29.53 10.03
N LEU A 99 4.31 28.93 10.19
CA LEU A 99 4.14 27.51 10.47
C LEU A 99 3.89 26.72 9.19
N VAL A 100 3.10 27.27 8.27
CA VAL A 100 2.80 26.68 6.96
C VAL A 100 2.37 27.76 5.97
N SER A 101 2.72 27.59 4.70
CA SER A 101 2.18 28.34 3.56
C SER A 101 1.96 27.34 2.43
N SER A 102 0.71 26.94 2.15
CA SER A 102 0.44 25.86 1.20
C SER A 102 -0.93 25.98 0.53
N ILE A 103 -1.07 25.37 -0.64
CA ILE A 103 -2.36 25.10 -1.31
C ILE A 103 -2.89 23.69 -0.95
N SER A 104 -2.04 22.83 -0.39
CA SER A 104 -2.38 21.46 0.01
C SER A 104 -3.26 21.49 1.26
N ARG A 105 -4.47 20.95 1.15
CA ARG A 105 -5.36 20.84 2.30
C ARG A 105 -4.81 19.91 3.38
N THR A 106 -3.97 18.95 3.02
CA THR A 106 -3.33 18.03 3.97
C THR A 106 -2.39 18.78 4.90
N ASP A 107 -1.46 19.59 4.36
CA ASP A 107 -0.47 20.34 5.14
C ASP A 107 -1.14 21.33 6.10
N ILE A 108 -2.19 22.01 5.61
CA ILE A 108 -3.01 22.92 6.42
C ILE A 108 -3.73 22.17 7.54
N SER A 109 -4.28 20.99 7.25
CA SER A 109 -4.98 20.17 8.25
C SER A 109 -4.03 19.63 9.33
N ILE A 110 -2.81 19.25 8.96
CA ILE A 110 -1.76 18.84 9.90
C ILE A 110 -1.37 19.99 10.82
N THR A 111 -1.18 21.19 10.27
CA THR A 111 -0.85 22.37 11.08
C THR A 111 -1.99 22.73 12.05
N ILE A 112 -3.25 22.64 11.59
CA ILE A 112 -4.44 22.87 12.43
C ILE A 112 -4.59 21.80 13.51
N ARG A 113 -4.28 20.53 13.20
CA ARG A 113 -4.21 19.45 14.21
C ARG A 113 -3.29 19.84 15.35
N ASP A 114 -2.10 20.34 15.03
CA ASP A 114 -1.09 20.67 16.04
C ASP A 114 -1.47 21.93 16.85
N ILE A 115 -2.06 22.94 16.22
CA ILE A 115 -2.53 24.16 16.89
C ILE A 115 -3.69 23.87 17.85
N PHE A 116 -4.69 23.11 17.39
CA PHE A 116 -5.95 22.90 18.12
C PHE A 116 -5.98 21.60 18.94
N ASP A 117 -4.95 20.75 18.87
CA ASP A 117 -4.96 19.36 19.39
C ASP A 117 -6.12 18.53 18.77
N PHE A 118 -6.39 18.77 17.48
CA PHE A 118 -7.52 18.19 16.73
C PHE A 118 -7.10 16.92 15.98
N ASN A 119 -7.01 15.79 16.70
CA ASN A 119 -6.53 14.50 16.16
C ASN A 119 -7.67 13.61 15.65
N LEU A 120 -8.55 14.15 14.80
CA LEU A 120 -9.57 13.37 14.13
C LEU A 120 -9.08 12.95 12.74
N GLU A 121 -9.00 11.65 12.52
CA GLU A 121 -8.73 11.08 11.20
C GLU A 121 -10.00 10.47 10.62
N LEU A 122 -10.20 10.66 9.31
CA LEU A 122 -11.36 10.17 8.57
C LEU A 122 -10.92 9.49 7.28
N VAL A 123 -11.75 8.55 6.82
CA VAL A 123 -11.52 7.80 5.58
C VAL A 123 -12.24 8.49 4.43
N THR A 124 -11.50 8.83 3.37
CA THR A 124 -12.05 9.40 2.13
C THR A 124 -12.70 8.30 1.27
N LYS A 125 -13.84 8.60 0.65
CA LYS A 125 -14.57 7.63 -0.21
C LYS A 125 -13.89 7.38 -1.56
N SER A 126 -13.16 8.35 -2.07
CA SER A 126 -12.60 8.32 -3.43
C SER A 126 -11.46 7.33 -3.60
N ASN A 127 -10.59 7.23 -2.60
CA ASN A 127 -9.36 6.43 -2.62
C ASN A 127 -9.22 5.56 -1.36
N LEU A 128 -10.26 5.51 -0.51
CA LEU A 128 -10.28 4.74 0.76
C LEU A 128 -9.10 5.06 1.70
N SER A 129 -8.42 6.18 1.51
CA SER A 129 -7.29 6.58 2.35
C SER A 129 -7.78 7.17 3.66
N GLN A 130 -7.16 6.77 4.77
CA GLN A 130 -7.31 7.48 6.03
C GLN A 130 -6.30 8.63 6.12
N GLY A 131 -6.76 9.78 6.61
CA GLY A 131 -5.88 10.88 6.96
C GLY A 131 -6.53 11.87 7.88
N GLN A 132 -5.76 12.88 8.27
CA GLN A 132 -6.25 13.99 9.09
C GLN A 132 -7.49 14.64 8.46
N ALA A 133 -8.55 14.80 9.25
CA ALA A 133 -9.77 15.42 8.81
C ALA A 133 -9.55 16.90 8.48
N GLN A 134 -10.17 17.36 7.38
CA GLN A 134 -10.10 18.76 6.97
C GLN A 134 -10.68 19.72 8.01
N PRO A 135 -10.28 21.01 8.00
CA PRO A 135 -10.61 21.98 9.06
C PRO A 135 -12.11 22.17 9.28
N ALA A 136 -12.94 22.01 8.23
CA ALA A 136 -14.39 22.03 8.36
C ALA A 136 -14.92 21.05 9.44
N SER A 137 -14.25 19.90 9.64
CA SER A 137 -14.61 18.90 10.64
C SER A 137 -14.39 19.36 12.08
N LEU A 138 -13.45 20.29 12.31
CA LEU A 138 -13.19 20.91 13.60
C LEU A 138 -14.30 21.90 13.96
N PHE A 139 -14.70 22.74 13.01
CA PHE A 139 -15.64 23.85 13.24
C PHE A 139 -17.11 23.42 13.17
N LEU A 140 -17.42 22.26 12.58
CA LEU A 140 -18.78 21.81 12.27
C LEU A 140 -19.78 21.91 13.44
N PRO A 141 -19.49 21.47 14.68
CA PRO A 141 -20.46 21.56 15.78
C PRO A 141 -20.75 23.00 16.20
N PHE A 142 -19.83 23.92 15.94
CA PHE A 142 -19.79 25.27 16.49
C PHE A 142 -20.27 26.35 15.51
N TYR A 143 -20.65 25.97 14.28
CA TYR A 143 -21.13 26.90 13.26
C TYR A 143 -22.48 26.48 12.68
N ILE A 144 -23.45 27.39 12.72
CA ILE A 144 -24.71 27.28 11.98
C ILE A 144 -24.72 28.32 10.87
N ASP A 145 -24.63 27.85 9.63
CA ASP A 145 -24.67 28.69 8.43
C ASP A 145 -26.11 29.14 8.11
N GLN A 146 -26.25 30.38 7.61
CA GLN A 146 -27.55 30.92 7.22
C GLN A 146 -28.21 30.14 6.06
N ASP A 147 -27.44 29.67 5.07
CA ASP A 147 -28.01 29.10 3.84
C ASP A 147 -28.35 27.61 4.00
N SER A 148 -27.42 26.82 4.52
CA SER A 148 -27.57 25.36 4.61
C SER A 148 -27.80 24.85 6.03
N GLY A 149 -27.30 25.56 7.05
CA GLY A 149 -27.31 25.11 8.45
C GLY A 149 -28.72 24.97 9.04
N TRP A 150 -29.69 25.72 8.53
CA TRP A 150 -31.08 25.70 8.99
C TRP A 150 -32.01 24.77 8.21
N GLY A 151 -31.53 24.15 7.13
CA GLY A 151 -32.27 23.13 6.39
C GLY A 151 -31.94 21.71 6.87
N LYS A 152 -30.70 21.49 7.31
CA LYS A 152 -30.20 20.18 7.74
C LYS A 152 -29.08 20.36 8.77
N ILE A 153 -29.18 19.60 9.86
CA ILE A 153 -28.16 19.61 10.92
C ILE A 153 -26.83 19.15 10.32
N LEU A 154 -25.74 19.84 10.73
CA LEU A 154 -24.37 19.57 10.32
C LEU A 154 -24.11 19.82 8.82
N ASP A 155 -24.84 20.72 8.17
CA ASP A 155 -24.67 21.00 6.73
C ASP A 155 -24.01 22.36 6.44
N SER A 156 -23.44 23.02 7.47
CA SER A 156 -22.85 24.37 7.38
C SER A 156 -21.58 24.48 6.52
N PHE A 157 -20.93 23.35 6.20
CA PHE A 157 -19.71 23.30 5.40
C PHE A 157 -19.87 22.35 4.21
N SER A 158 -19.24 22.70 3.09
CA SER A 158 -19.18 21.82 1.92
C SER A 158 -18.07 20.77 2.06
N SER A 159 -18.03 19.82 1.13
CA SER A 159 -16.97 18.81 0.96
C SER A 159 -16.90 17.71 2.03
N LEU A 160 -17.50 17.84 3.22
CA LEU A 160 -17.43 16.79 4.27
C LEU A 160 -18.02 15.44 3.83
N ALA A 161 -18.96 15.44 2.88
CA ALA A 161 -19.53 14.22 2.30
C ALA A 161 -18.51 13.35 1.53
N MET A 162 -17.30 13.85 1.27
CA MET A 162 -16.18 13.09 0.72
C MET A 162 -15.71 11.97 1.66
N TYR A 163 -15.97 12.10 2.97
CA TYR A 163 -15.58 11.11 3.97
C TYR A 163 -16.69 10.07 4.21
N LYS A 164 -16.30 8.84 4.56
CA LYS A 164 -17.22 7.77 4.99
C LYS A 164 -17.70 8.02 6.42
N ASP A 165 -19.00 7.86 6.65
CA ASP A 165 -19.67 7.99 7.97
C ASP A 165 -19.27 9.24 8.77
N TRP A 166 -19.00 10.34 8.06
CA TRP A 166 -18.38 11.54 8.60
C TRP A 166 -19.20 12.19 9.71
N GLN A 167 -20.54 12.27 9.59
CA GLN A 167 -21.37 12.83 10.66
C GLN A 167 -21.22 12.02 11.95
N LYS A 168 -21.29 10.69 11.87
CA LYS A 168 -21.16 9.80 13.04
C LYS A 168 -19.80 9.99 13.70
N ASN A 169 -18.73 9.99 12.89
CA ASN A 169 -17.37 10.08 13.41
C ASN A 169 -17.08 11.45 14.03
N ILE A 170 -17.50 12.55 13.39
CA ILE A 170 -17.31 13.91 13.92
C ILE A 170 -18.14 14.10 15.20
N LEU A 171 -19.40 13.65 15.23
CA LEU A 171 -20.25 13.75 16.43
C LEU A 171 -19.67 12.97 17.61
N ASN A 172 -19.24 11.72 17.39
CA ASN A 172 -18.64 10.90 18.44
C ASN A 172 -17.33 11.50 18.97
N PHE A 173 -16.50 12.05 18.08
CA PHE A 173 -15.26 12.72 18.44
C PHE A 173 -15.53 13.95 19.31
N HIS A 174 -16.34 14.89 18.82
CA HIS A 174 -16.58 16.14 19.53
C HIS A 174 -17.33 15.95 20.84
N ALA A 175 -18.32 15.05 20.90
CA ALA A 175 -19.04 14.75 22.15
C ALA A 175 -18.24 13.92 23.17
N GLY A 176 -17.03 13.47 22.80
CA GLY A 176 -16.17 12.69 23.69
C GLY A 176 -16.65 11.24 23.90
N VAL A 177 -17.38 10.68 22.94
CA VAL A 177 -17.80 9.26 22.91
C VAL A 177 -16.59 8.38 22.62
N LYS A 178 -15.78 8.78 21.66
CA LYS A 178 -14.52 8.13 21.30
C LYS A 178 -13.39 9.13 21.51
N PRO A 179 -12.35 8.81 22.30
CA PRO A 179 -11.26 9.73 22.54
C PRO A 179 -10.34 9.84 21.32
N LYS A 180 -9.40 10.78 21.34
CA LYS A 180 -8.47 11.00 20.23
C LYS A 180 -7.59 9.76 19.93
N GLU A 181 -7.24 9.00 20.97
CA GLU A 181 -6.45 7.78 20.88
C GLU A 181 -7.15 6.71 20.04
N TYR A 182 -8.48 6.60 20.13
CA TYR A 182 -9.28 5.68 19.31
C TYR A 182 -9.07 5.94 17.81
N TYR A 183 -9.14 7.19 17.36
CA TYR A 183 -9.03 7.52 15.94
C TYR A 183 -7.61 7.32 15.41
N LYS A 184 -6.60 7.56 16.26
CA LYS A 184 -5.20 7.26 15.94
C LYS A 184 -4.96 5.76 15.76
N LEU A 185 -5.52 4.92 16.64
CA LEU A 185 -5.44 3.47 16.50
C LEU A 185 -6.22 2.97 15.28
N GLN A 186 -7.43 3.51 15.05
CA GLN A 186 -8.22 3.19 13.87
C GLN A 186 -7.44 3.50 12.57
N GLY A 187 -6.65 4.58 12.57
CA GLY A 187 -5.79 4.92 11.43
C GLY A 187 -4.69 3.93 11.17
N LYS A 188 -4.02 3.48 12.22
CA LYS A 188 -3.02 2.41 12.09
C LYS A 188 -3.65 1.11 11.58
N ILE A 189 -4.82 0.72 12.11
CA ILE A 189 -5.53 -0.48 11.64
C ILE A 189 -5.88 -0.35 10.16
N ASN A 190 -6.40 0.80 9.73
CA ASN A 190 -6.78 1.00 8.34
C ASN A 190 -5.58 1.01 7.39
N LEU A 191 -4.42 1.54 7.80
CA LEU A 191 -3.18 1.43 7.01
C LEU A 191 -2.75 -0.03 6.85
N LEU A 192 -2.75 -0.80 7.95
CA LEU A 192 -2.46 -2.24 7.89
C LEU A 192 -3.46 -3.00 7.01
N ASP A 193 -4.74 -2.63 7.04
CA ASP A 193 -5.77 -3.24 6.19
C ASP A 193 -5.50 -2.99 4.70
N ILE A 194 -5.02 -1.79 4.33
CA ILE A 194 -4.62 -1.45 2.95
C ILE A 194 -3.41 -2.30 2.54
N ASP A 195 -2.36 -2.34 3.37
CA ASP A 195 -1.15 -3.12 3.08
C ASP A 195 -1.47 -4.62 2.94
N LEU A 196 -2.31 -5.15 3.83
CA LEU A 196 -2.79 -6.54 3.76
C LEU A 196 -3.58 -6.82 2.48
N GLU A 197 -4.42 -5.89 2.04
CA GLU A 197 -5.18 -6.05 0.79
C GLU A 197 -4.25 -6.10 -0.43
N GLU A 198 -3.23 -5.23 -0.48
CA GLU A 198 -2.24 -5.21 -1.55
C GLU A 198 -1.44 -6.53 -1.60
N ILE A 199 -0.88 -6.97 -0.48
CA ILE A 199 -0.09 -8.21 -0.40
C ILE A 199 -0.94 -9.44 -0.72
N ARG A 200 -2.19 -9.50 -0.24
CA ARG A 200 -3.12 -10.60 -0.57
C ARG A 200 -3.49 -10.64 -2.05
N ASN A 201 -3.57 -9.48 -2.71
CA ASN A 201 -3.79 -9.43 -4.15
C ASN A 201 -2.56 -9.91 -4.93
N THR A 202 -1.36 -9.55 -4.49
CA THR A 202 -0.09 -10.07 -5.04
C THR A 202 0.01 -11.58 -4.88
N LEU A 203 -0.30 -12.11 -3.68
CA LEU A 203 -0.34 -13.54 -3.41
C LEU A 203 -1.29 -14.27 -4.37
N LYS A 204 -2.52 -13.78 -4.53
CA LYS A 204 -3.49 -14.38 -5.46
C LYS A 204 -2.99 -14.38 -6.91
N ALA A 205 -2.33 -13.31 -7.34
CA ALA A 205 -1.76 -13.23 -8.68
C ALA A 205 -0.62 -14.24 -8.87
N LEU A 206 0.21 -14.42 -7.84
CA LEU A 206 1.32 -15.37 -7.83
C LEU A 206 0.83 -16.83 -7.81
N GLU A 207 -0.16 -17.16 -6.98
CA GLU A 207 -0.82 -18.48 -6.95
C GLU A 207 -1.46 -18.81 -8.30
N ALA A 208 -2.12 -17.84 -8.94
CA ALA A 208 -2.68 -18.01 -10.27
C ALA A 208 -1.60 -18.22 -11.35
N ALA A 209 -0.45 -17.54 -11.22
CA ALA A 209 0.69 -17.74 -12.10
C ALA A 209 1.32 -19.13 -11.91
N LYS A 210 1.50 -19.58 -10.66
CA LYS A 210 1.96 -20.93 -10.33
C LYS A 210 1.05 -21.99 -10.92
N LYS A 211 -0.27 -21.88 -10.71
CA LYS A 211 -1.24 -22.82 -11.27
C LYS A 211 -1.19 -22.89 -12.80
N ARG A 212 -1.09 -21.75 -13.48
CA ARG A 212 -0.95 -21.70 -14.95
C ARG A 212 0.36 -22.32 -15.42
N PHE A 213 1.43 -22.15 -14.65
CA PHE A 213 2.73 -22.76 -14.91
C PHE A 213 2.62 -24.30 -14.81
N GLU A 214 2.06 -24.81 -13.72
CA GLU A 214 1.79 -26.25 -13.50
C GLU A 214 0.91 -26.84 -14.62
N GLU A 215 -0.13 -26.13 -15.04
CA GLU A 215 -1.01 -26.56 -16.15
C GLU A 215 -0.28 -26.59 -17.50
N SER A 216 0.66 -25.66 -17.73
CA SER A 216 1.40 -25.54 -19.01
C SER A 216 2.54 -26.54 -19.14
N PHE A 217 3.17 -26.91 -18.03
CA PHE A 217 4.26 -27.90 -18.02
C PHE A 217 3.77 -29.35 -18.01
N GLY A 218 2.47 -29.56 -17.78
CA GLY A 218 1.89 -30.89 -17.59
C GLY A 218 2.41 -31.52 -16.30
N ARG A 219 1.65 -32.47 -15.72
CA ARG A 219 2.16 -33.29 -14.61
C ARG A 219 3.53 -33.83 -15.02
N VAL A 220 4.59 -33.37 -14.37
CA VAL A 220 5.95 -33.91 -14.50
C VAL A 220 5.82 -35.43 -14.41
N LEU A 221 6.01 -36.12 -15.54
CA LEU A 221 5.59 -37.50 -15.69
C LEU A 221 6.48 -38.47 -14.89
N PHE A 222 7.62 -38.04 -14.37
CA PHE A 222 8.53 -38.90 -13.63
C PHE A 222 9.32 -38.12 -12.57
N ASP A 223 9.26 -38.60 -11.33
CA ASP A 223 10.26 -38.33 -10.29
C ASP A 223 11.53 -39.10 -10.71
N VAL A 224 12.28 -38.52 -11.65
CA VAL A 224 13.55 -39.10 -12.11
C VAL A 224 14.59 -38.73 -11.08
N ASP A 225 15.08 -39.73 -10.36
CA ASP A 225 16.30 -39.61 -9.54
C ASP A 225 17.49 -39.39 -10.48
N VAL A 226 17.81 -38.12 -10.72
CA VAL A 226 18.84 -37.70 -11.69
C VAL A 226 20.21 -38.25 -11.31
N GLU A 227 20.51 -38.35 -10.01
CA GLU A 227 21.79 -38.87 -9.50
C GLU A 227 21.91 -40.37 -9.82
N TYR A 228 20.84 -41.14 -9.62
CA TYR A 228 20.80 -42.55 -10.02
C TYR A 228 21.03 -42.75 -11.54
N TYR A 229 20.45 -41.90 -12.39
CA TYR A 229 20.61 -42.01 -13.83
C TYR A 229 21.99 -41.55 -14.33
N GLU A 230 22.60 -40.54 -13.70
CA GLU A 230 23.98 -40.14 -13.99
C GLU A 230 24.97 -41.26 -13.65
N GLU A 231 24.85 -41.86 -12.47
CA GLU A 231 25.70 -43.00 -12.07
C GLU A 231 25.52 -44.20 -13.01
N LEU A 232 24.28 -44.48 -13.41
CA LEU A 232 23.98 -45.56 -14.35
C LEU A 232 24.63 -45.32 -15.72
N LEU A 233 24.51 -44.10 -16.26
CA LEU A 233 25.11 -43.72 -17.55
C LEU A 233 26.64 -43.79 -17.50
N GLU A 234 27.28 -43.31 -16.44
CA GLU A 234 28.73 -43.44 -16.26
C GLU A 234 29.17 -44.91 -16.24
N ARG A 235 28.46 -45.75 -15.50
CA ARG A 235 28.76 -47.19 -15.43
C ARG A 235 28.62 -47.87 -16.79
N PHE A 236 27.61 -47.50 -17.57
CA PHE A 236 27.42 -47.98 -18.93
C PHE A 236 28.54 -47.52 -19.87
N LEU A 237 28.94 -46.25 -19.81
CA LEU A 237 30.02 -45.71 -20.65
C LEU A 237 31.36 -46.40 -20.36
N ARG A 238 31.68 -46.62 -19.08
CA ARG A 238 32.89 -47.37 -18.68
C ARG A 238 32.86 -48.80 -19.25
N LYS A 239 31.75 -49.52 -19.09
CA LYS A 239 31.59 -50.89 -19.62
C LYS A 239 31.77 -50.97 -21.14
N CYS A 240 31.27 -49.98 -21.89
CA CYS A 240 31.47 -49.87 -23.33
C CYS A 240 32.94 -49.62 -23.71
N GLN A 241 33.64 -48.78 -22.95
CA GLN A 241 35.06 -48.52 -23.15
C GLN A 241 35.90 -49.77 -22.89
N ASP A 242 35.62 -50.49 -21.80
CA ASP A 242 36.32 -51.74 -21.44
C ASP A 242 36.16 -52.81 -22.54
N LEU A 243 34.93 -53.05 -23.01
CA LEU A 243 34.66 -54.02 -24.09
C LEU A 243 35.34 -53.62 -25.41
N HIS A 244 35.41 -52.32 -25.71
CA HIS A 244 36.08 -51.85 -26.92
C HIS A 244 37.60 -52.03 -26.84
N GLN A 245 38.16 -51.86 -25.64
CA GLN A 245 39.57 -52.14 -25.38
C GLN A 245 39.85 -53.65 -25.53
N GLU A 246 39.03 -54.52 -24.93
CA GLU A 246 39.15 -55.98 -25.09
C GLU A 246 39.07 -56.41 -26.57
N GLU A 247 38.11 -55.90 -27.35
CA GLU A 247 38.02 -56.17 -28.79
C GLU A 247 39.29 -55.77 -29.54
N THR A 248 39.90 -54.64 -29.15
CA THR A 248 41.15 -54.14 -29.75
C THR A 248 42.32 -55.04 -29.41
N GLU A 249 42.44 -55.47 -28.16
CA GLU A 249 43.47 -56.40 -27.69
C GLU A 249 43.38 -57.75 -28.40
N TYR A 250 42.17 -58.31 -28.55
CA TYR A 250 41.98 -59.55 -29.33
C TYR A 250 42.35 -59.38 -30.81
N ARG A 251 42.08 -58.23 -31.43
CA ARG A 251 42.49 -57.96 -32.81
C ARG A 251 44.01 -57.88 -32.97
N VAL A 252 44.69 -57.21 -32.03
CA VAL A 252 46.17 -57.12 -32.04
C VAL A 252 46.77 -58.53 -31.90
N ARG A 253 46.33 -59.30 -30.89
CA ARG A 253 46.79 -60.68 -30.69
C ARG A 253 46.52 -61.58 -31.89
N LEU A 254 45.39 -61.38 -32.57
CA LEU A 254 45.06 -62.14 -33.79
C LEU A 254 46.01 -61.81 -34.94
N ILE A 255 46.36 -60.53 -35.14
CA ILE A 255 47.30 -60.09 -36.16
C ILE A 255 48.70 -60.67 -35.89
N GLU A 256 49.16 -60.60 -34.64
CA GLU A 256 50.45 -61.16 -34.23
C GLU A 256 50.52 -62.67 -34.47
N ALA A 257 49.50 -63.42 -34.03
CA ALA A 257 49.45 -64.86 -34.21
C ALA A 257 49.38 -65.26 -35.70
N LEU A 258 48.65 -64.50 -36.53
CA LEU A 258 48.61 -64.70 -37.98
C LEU A 258 49.97 -64.45 -38.64
N SER A 259 50.65 -63.36 -38.25
CA SER A 259 51.99 -63.03 -38.76
C SER A 259 53.00 -64.14 -38.47
N LEU A 260 53.06 -64.59 -37.21
CA LEU A 260 53.96 -65.67 -36.78
C LEU A 260 53.65 -66.98 -37.50
N ARG A 261 52.37 -67.29 -37.71
CA ARG A 261 51.96 -68.47 -38.47
C ARG A 261 52.37 -68.37 -39.95
N ASP A 262 52.22 -67.20 -40.56
CA ASP A 262 52.58 -66.98 -41.96
C ASP A 262 54.10 -66.99 -42.19
N GLU A 263 54.88 -66.46 -41.24
CA GLU A 263 56.34 -66.60 -41.19
C GLU A 263 56.74 -68.08 -41.14
N LEU A 264 56.16 -68.86 -40.22
CA LEU A 264 56.39 -70.30 -40.12
C LEU A 264 56.01 -71.06 -41.39
N VAL A 265 54.89 -70.72 -42.04
CA VAL A 265 54.49 -71.33 -43.32
C VAL A 265 55.53 -71.05 -44.39
N THR A 266 56.02 -69.80 -44.48
CA THR A 266 57.05 -69.41 -45.44
C THR A 266 58.36 -70.17 -45.18
N GLU A 267 58.76 -70.30 -43.92
CA GLU A 267 59.98 -71.01 -43.52
C GLU A 267 59.89 -72.52 -43.79
N ILE A 268 58.71 -73.12 -43.59
CA ILE A 268 58.44 -74.52 -43.97
C ILE A 268 58.55 -74.70 -45.49
N GLU A 269 57.98 -73.79 -46.28
CA GLU A 269 58.04 -73.85 -47.76
C GLU A 269 59.48 -73.71 -48.27
N GLU A 270 60.25 -72.77 -47.71
CA GLU A 270 61.65 -72.58 -48.05
C GLU A 270 62.51 -73.79 -47.65
N SER A 271 62.30 -74.33 -46.44
CA SER A 271 62.97 -75.54 -45.95
C SER A 271 62.68 -76.76 -46.83
N LYS A 272 61.43 -76.92 -47.31
CA LYS A 272 61.06 -77.97 -48.26
C LYS A 272 61.77 -77.80 -49.61
N ARG A 273 61.81 -76.57 -50.12
CA ARG A 273 62.50 -76.26 -51.36
C ARG A 273 64.01 -76.55 -51.27
N GLN A 274 64.65 -76.19 -50.15
CA GLN A 274 66.04 -76.55 -49.89
C GLN A 274 66.24 -78.07 -49.82
N LEU A 275 65.28 -78.82 -49.28
CA LEU A 275 65.29 -80.29 -49.27
C LEU A 275 65.17 -80.92 -50.67
N GLU A 276 64.42 -80.29 -51.57
CA GLU A 276 64.30 -80.70 -52.97
C GLU A 276 65.56 -80.34 -53.79
N GLU A 277 66.13 -79.15 -53.59
CA GLU A 277 67.35 -78.69 -54.27
C GLU A 277 68.60 -79.49 -53.81
N ASN A 278 68.65 -79.88 -52.53
CA ASN A 278 69.67 -80.76 -51.94
C ASN A 278 69.40 -82.26 -52.21
N SER A 279 68.91 -82.60 -53.39
CA SER A 279 68.78 -84.00 -53.82
C SER A 279 70.17 -84.59 -54.11
N ILE A 280 70.38 -85.86 -53.73
CA ILE A 280 71.64 -86.58 -53.96
C ILE A 280 71.98 -86.64 -55.47
N ASP A 281 70.97 -86.51 -56.32
CA ASP A 281 71.09 -86.55 -57.78
C ASP A 281 71.59 -85.22 -58.40
N THR A 282 71.54 -84.10 -57.68
CA THR A 282 72.08 -82.80 -58.15
C THR A 282 73.59 -82.63 -57.89
N LEU A 283 74.20 -83.51 -57.07
CA LEU A 283 75.63 -83.48 -56.76
C LEU A 283 76.44 -84.21 -57.85
N SER A 284 76.74 -83.48 -58.92
CA SER A 284 77.63 -83.90 -60.01
C SER A 284 78.90 -84.57 -59.45
N SER A 285 79.36 -85.63 -60.14
CA SER A 285 80.41 -86.59 -59.78
C SER A 285 81.85 -86.02 -59.72
N SER A 286 82.01 -84.79 -59.25
CA SER A 286 83.28 -84.07 -59.11
C SER A 286 83.34 -83.09 -57.92
N GLY A 287 82.50 -83.28 -56.90
CA GLY A 287 82.51 -82.45 -55.67
C GLY A 287 83.29 -83.09 -54.50
N ASP A 288 84.03 -82.26 -53.77
CA ASP A 288 84.80 -82.57 -52.54
C ASP A 288 83.97 -83.33 -51.50
N LEU A 289 84.57 -84.31 -50.81
CA LEU A 289 83.90 -85.21 -49.87
C LEU A 289 83.23 -84.43 -48.72
N ASP A 290 83.88 -83.37 -48.26
CA ASP A 290 83.39 -82.50 -47.19
C ASP A 290 82.10 -81.74 -47.61
N ALA A 291 81.98 -81.35 -48.88
CA ALA A 291 80.77 -80.69 -49.39
C ALA A 291 79.56 -81.64 -49.43
N LYS A 292 79.78 -82.91 -49.76
CA LYS A 292 78.71 -83.94 -49.74
C LYS A 292 78.25 -84.25 -48.32
N TYR A 293 79.16 -84.34 -47.36
CA TYR A 293 78.81 -84.52 -45.96
C TYR A 293 78.03 -83.33 -45.41
N ALA A 294 78.44 -82.09 -45.72
CA ALA A 294 77.71 -80.89 -45.30
C ALA A 294 76.27 -80.84 -45.87
N VAL A 295 76.07 -81.25 -47.13
CA VAL A 295 74.72 -81.32 -47.74
C VAL A 295 73.85 -82.41 -47.10
N LEU A 296 74.42 -83.59 -46.83
CA LEU A 296 73.70 -84.68 -46.14
C LEU A 296 73.36 -84.31 -44.69
N GLU A 297 74.30 -83.70 -43.96
CA GLU A 297 74.09 -83.22 -42.59
C GLU A 297 73.01 -82.12 -42.55
N ASN A 298 73.00 -81.20 -43.53
CA ASN A 298 71.96 -80.18 -43.64
C ASN A 298 70.60 -80.79 -43.98
N ARG A 299 70.56 -81.80 -44.86
CA ARG A 299 69.34 -82.54 -45.21
C ARG A 299 68.74 -83.27 -43.99
N ASP A 300 69.57 -83.95 -43.20
CA ASP A 300 69.12 -84.65 -41.99
C ASP A 300 68.60 -83.67 -40.93
N LYS A 301 69.24 -82.49 -40.79
CA LYS A 301 68.76 -81.41 -39.92
C LYS A 301 67.40 -80.87 -40.40
N LEU A 302 67.23 -80.58 -41.69
CA LEU A 302 65.96 -80.11 -42.24
C LEU A 302 64.83 -81.15 -42.08
N LEU A 303 65.14 -82.45 -42.23
CA LEU A 303 64.17 -83.54 -42.00
C LEU A 303 63.71 -83.64 -40.54
N GLN A 304 64.52 -83.19 -39.58
CA GLN A 304 64.16 -83.12 -38.16
C GLN A 304 63.38 -81.85 -37.81
N ILE A 305 63.77 -80.71 -38.38
CA ILE A 305 63.20 -79.39 -38.05
C ILE A 305 61.81 -79.18 -38.67
N ILE A 306 61.56 -79.66 -39.89
CA ILE A 306 60.27 -79.45 -40.57
C ILE A 306 59.07 -80.01 -39.76
N PRO A 307 59.11 -81.24 -39.22
CA PRO A 307 58.05 -81.73 -38.32
C PRO A 307 57.82 -80.84 -37.11
N GLU A 308 58.88 -80.33 -36.47
CA GLU A 308 58.79 -79.42 -35.32
C GLU A 308 58.12 -78.08 -35.71
N MET A 309 58.44 -77.52 -36.88
CA MET A 309 57.78 -76.33 -37.41
C MET A 309 56.30 -76.56 -37.71
N TYR A 310 55.92 -77.75 -38.21
CA TYR A 310 54.51 -78.11 -38.40
C TYR A 310 53.74 -78.23 -37.08
N GLU A 311 54.39 -78.73 -36.03
CA GLU A 311 53.80 -78.79 -34.69
C GLU A 311 53.61 -77.38 -34.11
N GLN A 312 54.61 -76.50 -34.24
CA GLN A 312 54.49 -75.09 -33.85
C GLN A 312 53.38 -74.36 -34.64
N LYS A 313 53.29 -74.60 -35.95
CA LYS A 313 52.20 -74.06 -36.78
C LYS A 313 50.83 -74.52 -36.27
N SER A 314 50.68 -75.78 -35.86
CA SER A 314 49.43 -76.30 -35.30
C SER A 314 49.04 -75.59 -34.02
N VAL A 315 50.01 -75.28 -33.14
CA VAL A 315 49.78 -74.49 -31.91
C VAL A 315 49.27 -73.08 -32.24
N TYR A 316 49.85 -72.42 -33.24
CA TYR A 316 49.37 -71.10 -33.67
C TYR A 316 48.00 -71.18 -34.33
N ASP A 317 47.71 -72.21 -35.12
CA ASP A 317 46.38 -72.41 -35.73
C ASP A 317 45.29 -72.61 -34.65
N GLU A 318 45.56 -73.39 -33.59
CA GLU A 318 44.67 -73.55 -32.43
C GLU A 318 44.49 -72.24 -31.66
N SER A 319 45.58 -71.49 -31.42
CA SER A 319 45.53 -70.18 -30.78
C SER A 319 44.72 -69.17 -31.59
N ILE A 320 44.82 -69.20 -32.92
CA ILE A 320 44.06 -68.33 -33.82
C ILE A 320 42.57 -68.65 -33.74
N THR A 321 42.17 -69.93 -33.67
CA THR A 321 40.76 -70.28 -33.46
C THR A 321 40.24 -69.81 -32.11
N GLY A 322 41.02 -69.97 -31.04
CA GLY A 322 40.64 -69.47 -29.71
C GLY A 322 40.43 -67.95 -29.69
N ILE A 323 41.40 -67.18 -30.22
CA ILE A 323 41.32 -65.71 -30.27
C ILE A 323 40.12 -65.24 -31.11
N LYS A 324 39.79 -65.94 -32.21
CA LYS A 324 38.62 -65.61 -33.04
C LYS A 324 37.30 -65.81 -32.31
N ASP A 325 37.18 -66.88 -31.52
CA ASP A 325 35.97 -67.14 -30.72
C ASP A 325 35.81 -66.11 -29.60
N ASP A 326 36.91 -65.74 -28.93
CA ASP A 326 36.93 -64.68 -27.91
C ASP A 326 36.52 -63.32 -28.49
N LEU A 327 37.09 -62.95 -29.64
CA LEU A 327 36.74 -61.71 -30.35
C LEU A 327 35.24 -61.68 -30.73
N LYS A 328 34.69 -62.81 -31.19
CA LYS A 328 33.28 -62.92 -31.55
C LYS A 328 32.36 -62.78 -30.35
N ASN A 329 32.75 -63.33 -29.20
CA ASN A 329 32.02 -63.18 -27.95
C ASN A 329 32.01 -61.74 -27.44
N ALA A 330 33.17 -61.05 -27.48
CA ALA A 330 33.27 -59.64 -27.11
C ALA A 330 32.40 -58.74 -28.01
N GLN A 331 32.42 -58.98 -29.33
CA GLN A 331 31.58 -58.26 -30.29
C GLN A 331 30.08 -58.46 -30.07
N ARG A 332 29.65 -59.69 -29.71
CA ARG A 332 28.25 -59.96 -29.36
C ARG A 332 27.82 -59.16 -28.14
N LEU A 333 28.61 -59.20 -27.06
CA LEU A 333 28.33 -58.45 -25.83
C LEU A 333 28.26 -56.94 -26.07
N SER A 334 29.20 -56.40 -26.86
CA SER A 334 29.24 -55.00 -27.29
C SER A 334 27.98 -54.60 -28.09
N SER A 335 27.49 -55.49 -28.96
CA SER A 335 26.26 -55.26 -29.74
C SER A 335 25.00 -55.32 -28.87
N GLU A 336 24.90 -56.28 -27.95
CA GLU A 336 23.78 -56.39 -27.00
C GLU A 336 23.68 -55.14 -26.11
N LEU A 337 24.82 -54.66 -25.61
CA LEU A 337 24.88 -53.47 -24.76
C LEU A 337 24.48 -52.19 -25.52
N LYS A 338 24.87 -52.07 -26.79
CA LYS A 338 24.43 -50.98 -27.68
C LYS A 338 22.92 -51.02 -27.95
N GLY A 339 22.35 -52.22 -28.13
CA GLY A 339 20.90 -52.42 -28.29
C GLY A 339 20.11 -51.96 -27.07
N MET A 340 20.54 -52.37 -25.87
CA MET A 340 19.92 -51.93 -24.60
C MET A 340 19.97 -50.40 -24.43
N LEU A 341 21.07 -49.76 -24.83
CA LEU A 341 21.22 -48.30 -24.74
C LEU A 341 20.29 -47.55 -25.72
N GLN A 342 19.97 -48.17 -26.86
CA GLN A 342 19.06 -47.61 -27.85
C GLN A 342 17.60 -47.69 -27.39
N GLU A 343 17.19 -48.79 -26.75
CA GLU A 343 15.86 -48.91 -26.12
C GLU A 343 15.65 -47.89 -24.99
N VAL A 344 16.67 -47.64 -24.16
CA VAL A 344 16.59 -46.64 -23.08
C VAL A 344 16.50 -45.21 -23.65
N LYS A 345 17.21 -44.91 -24.75
CA LYS A 345 17.14 -43.61 -25.44
C LYS A 345 15.78 -43.32 -26.09
N GLU A 346 15.02 -44.34 -26.46
CA GLU A 346 13.67 -44.16 -27.04
C GLU A 346 12.60 -43.89 -25.97
N GLN A 347 12.86 -44.25 -24.70
CA GLN A 347 11.90 -44.09 -23.61
C GLN A 347 12.07 -42.78 -22.80
N LEU A 348 13.26 -42.16 -22.80
CA LEU A 348 13.56 -40.90 -22.08
C LEU A 348 14.58 -40.05 -22.85
N THR A 349 14.19 -38.84 -23.28
CA THR A 349 15.15 -37.91 -23.93
C THR A 349 15.80 -36.97 -22.91
N LEU A 350 17.07 -36.62 -23.12
CA LEU A 350 17.80 -35.64 -22.29
C LEU A 350 17.05 -34.29 -22.17
N GLN A 351 16.27 -33.92 -23.20
CA GLN A 351 15.43 -32.72 -23.18
C GLN A 351 14.31 -32.80 -22.13
N ASP A 352 13.77 -33.98 -21.86
CA ASP A 352 12.70 -34.17 -20.87
C ASP A 352 13.24 -34.04 -19.45
N VAL A 353 14.46 -34.54 -19.20
CA VAL A 353 15.17 -34.38 -17.92
C VAL A 353 15.47 -32.90 -17.65
N ILE A 354 15.98 -32.17 -18.65
CA ILE A 354 16.28 -30.73 -18.51
C ILE A 354 14.99 -29.92 -18.26
N LYS A 355 13.90 -30.22 -18.97
CA LYS A 355 12.60 -29.57 -18.73
C LYS A 355 12.06 -29.85 -17.34
N SER A 356 12.20 -31.08 -16.84
CA SER A 356 11.79 -31.46 -15.48
C SER A 356 12.56 -30.67 -14.41
N GLN A 357 13.89 -30.63 -14.52
CA GLN A 357 14.77 -29.85 -13.61
C GLN A 357 14.44 -28.36 -13.62
N ALA A 358 14.28 -27.76 -14.81
CA ALA A 358 13.90 -26.36 -14.94
C ALA A 358 12.52 -26.08 -14.35
N SER A 359 11.56 -26.99 -14.52
CA SER A 359 10.22 -26.87 -13.93
C SER A 359 10.29 -26.90 -12.40
N LYS A 360 11.03 -27.86 -11.83
CA LYS A 360 11.21 -28.00 -10.38
C LYS A 360 11.85 -26.76 -9.76
N GLN A 361 12.86 -26.17 -10.42
CA GLN A 361 13.50 -24.94 -9.93
C GLN A 361 12.54 -23.75 -9.92
N VAL A 362 11.69 -23.63 -10.93
CA VAL A 362 10.69 -22.55 -11.01
C VAL A 362 9.58 -22.76 -9.97
N GLU A 363 9.13 -24.01 -9.75
CA GLU A 363 8.19 -24.34 -8.67
C GLU A 363 8.73 -23.96 -7.29
N LEU A 364 9.99 -24.30 -6.99
CA LEU A 364 10.66 -23.89 -5.75
C LEU A 364 10.66 -22.36 -5.59
N THR A 365 10.93 -21.62 -6.67
CA THR A 365 10.94 -20.15 -6.64
C THR A 365 9.55 -19.58 -6.36
N PHE A 366 8.49 -20.17 -6.95
CA PHE A 366 7.11 -19.80 -6.63
C PHE A 366 6.79 -20.08 -5.17
N ASP A 367 7.17 -21.25 -4.66
CA ASP A 367 6.93 -21.63 -3.26
C ASP A 367 7.68 -20.75 -2.28
N GLU A 368 8.91 -20.36 -2.57
CA GLU A 368 9.68 -19.38 -1.78
C GLU A 368 8.96 -18.03 -1.73
N GLN A 369 8.59 -17.46 -2.87
CA GLN A 369 7.90 -16.16 -2.93
C GLN A 369 6.51 -16.20 -2.26
N ILE A 370 5.75 -17.29 -2.45
CA ILE A 370 4.46 -17.50 -1.77
C ILE A 370 4.67 -17.55 -0.25
N ASN A 371 5.67 -18.30 0.23
CA ASN A 371 5.97 -18.40 1.65
C ASN A 371 6.42 -17.06 2.25
N GLU A 372 7.21 -16.26 1.53
CA GLU A 372 7.60 -14.91 1.93
C GLU A 372 6.37 -14.00 2.13
N LEU A 373 5.45 -13.98 1.15
CA LEU A 373 4.21 -13.20 1.23
C LEU A 373 3.31 -13.69 2.37
N LEU A 374 3.19 -15.00 2.58
CA LEU A 374 2.42 -15.58 3.68
C LEU A 374 3.01 -15.20 5.05
N GLN A 375 4.33 -15.19 5.18
CA GLN A 375 5.00 -14.74 6.41
C GLN A 375 4.76 -13.24 6.67
N GLU A 376 4.80 -12.42 5.61
CA GLU A 376 4.50 -10.99 5.72
C GLU A 376 3.05 -10.73 6.14
N ILE A 377 2.09 -11.41 5.51
CA ILE A 377 0.67 -11.39 5.91
C ILE A 377 0.52 -11.78 7.37
N GLY A 378 1.17 -12.86 7.81
CA GLY A 378 1.13 -13.31 9.21
C GLY A 378 1.63 -12.24 10.19
N LYS A 379 2.72 -11.53 9.86
CA LYS A 379 3.25 -10.43 10.68
C LYS A 379 2.26 -9.27 10.77
N LEU A 380 1.66 -8.86 9.64
CA LEU A 380 0.70 -7.77 9.58
C LEU A 380 -0.62 -8.11 10.29
N ASP A 381 -1.14 -9.33 10.14
CA ASP A 381 -2.36 -9.79 10.83
C ASP A 381 -2.16 -9.83 12.36
N VAL A 382 -0.97 -10.22 12.84
CA VAL A 382 -0.64 -10.16 14.28
C VAL A 382 -0.61 -8.70 14.76
N ALA A 383 0.02 -7.79 14.02
CA ALA A 383 0.05 -6.37 14.36
C ALA A 383 -1.36 -5.74 14.39
N ARG A 384 -2.18 -6.09 13.40
CA ARG A 384 -3.57 -5.66 13.29
C ARG A 384 -4.41 -6.16 14.46
N THR A 385 -4.25 -7.43 14.85
CA THR A 385 -5.00 -8.03 15.96
C THR A 385 -4.68 -7.33 17.29
N LYS A 386 -3.40 -7.04 17.55
CA LYS A 386 -2.98 -6.27 18.74
C LYS A 386 -3.64 -4.89 18.79
N LEU A 387 -3.63 -4.16 17.67
CA LEU A 387 -4.30 -2.85 17.61
C LEU A 387 -5.82 -2.96 17.77
N ALA A 388 -6.43 -4.05 17.29
CA ALA A 388 -7.86 -4.31 17.46
C ALA A 388 -8.25 -4.64 18.92
N GLU A 389 -7.34 -5.22 19.69
CA GLU A 389 -7.51 -5.39 21.15
C GLU A 389 -7.41 -4.04 21.87
N GLU A 390 -6.38 -3.23 21.54
CA GLU A 390 -6.21 -1.88 22.10
C GLU A 390 -7.41 -0.98 21.79
N ILE A 391 -7.94 -1.02 20.56
CA ILE A 391 -9.06 -0.16 20.17
C ILE A 391 -10.38 -0.55 20.87
N ALA A 392 -10.53 -1.81 21.26
CA ALA A 392 -11.71 -2.31 21.95
C ALA A 392 -11.86 -1.71 23.37
N GLU A 393 -10.75 -1.33 24.02
CA GLU A 393 -10.77 -0.64 25.31
C GLU A 393 -11.53 0.69 25.26
N PHE A 394 -11.56 1.33 24.09
CA PHE A 394 -12.29 2.57 23.86
C PHE A 394 -13.77 2.36 23.50
N ASP A 395 -14.30 1.13 23.53
CA ASP A 395 -15.74 0.84 23.39
C ASP A 395 -16.49 0.82 24.72
N ASN A 396 -16.42 1.95 25.42
CA ASN A 396 -17.06 2.11 26.72
C ASN A 396 -18.57 2.39 26.58
N LYS A 397 -19.39 1.34 26.67
CA LYS A 397 -20.87 1.44 26.61
C LYS A 397 -21.46 2.33 27.71
N LYS A 398 -20.90 2.30 28.93
CA LYS A 398 -21.36 3.13 30.05
C LYS A 398 -21.14 4.61 29.76
N ARG A 399 -19.97 4.96 29.25
CA ARG A 399 -19.62 6.32 28.82
C ARG A 399 -20.53 6.81 27.70
N THR A 400 -20.75 6.00 26.68
CA THR A 400 -21.68 6.30 25.57
C THR A 400 -23.10 6.56 26.08
N LYS A 401 -23.56 5.77 27.07
CA LYS A 401 -24.87 5.98 27.70
C LYS A 401 -24.94 7.33 28.43
N GLN A 402 -23.94 7.65 29.26
CA GLN A 402 -23.87 8.93 30.00
C GLN A 402 -23.87 10.15 29.09
N ILE A 403 -23.14 10.09 27.97
CA ILE A 403 -23.11 11.18 26.98
C ILE A 403 -24.48 11.37 26.35
N ASN A 404 -25.13 10.27 25.95
CA ASN A 404 -26.46 10.33 25.36
C ASN A 404 -27.54 10.77 26.36
N GLU A 405 -27.39 10.46 27.64
CA GLU A 405 -28.28 10.98 28.70
C GLU A 405 -28.12 12.49 28.84
N LYS A 406 -26.88 13.01 28.86
CA LYS A 406 -26.63 14.47 28.91
C LYS A 406 -27.18 15.19 27.68
N PHE A 407 -27.00 14.60 26.50
CA PHE A 407 -27.56 15.11 25.27
C PHE A 407 -29.09 15.18 25.33
N LYS A 408 -29.75 14.11 25.78
CA LYS A 408 -31.21 14.06 25.91
C LYS A 408 -31.74 15.08 26.93
N GLU A 409 -31.07 15.26 28.06
CA GLU A 409 -31.41 16.28 29.05
C GLU A 409 -31.36 17.68 28.44
N SER A 410 -30.24 18.02 27.80
CA SER A 410 -30.02 19.34 27.19
C SER A 410 -30.97 19.59 26.01
N LEU A 411 -31.29 18.54 25.24
CA LEU A 411 -32.24 18.60 24.14
C LEU A 411 -33.66 18.90 24.64
N LYS A 412 -34.12 18.21 25.68
CA LYS A 412 -35.45 18.45 26.27
C LYS A 412 -35.56 19.89 26.78
N LEU A 413 -34.55 20.37 27.49
CA LEU A 413 -34.50 21.77 27.96
C LEU A 413 -34.67 22.74 26.80
N ALA A 414 -33.84 22.62 25.75
CA ALA A 414 -33.91 23.52 24.60
C ALA A 414 -35.24 23.43 23.85
N GLN A 415 -35.80 22.23 23.69
CA GLN A 415 -37.10 22.03 23.04
C GLN A 415 -38.23 22.70 23.83
N THR A 416 -38.21 22.60 25.16
CA THR A 416 -39.17 23.28 26.04
C THR A 416 -39.05 24.80 25.95
N GLU A 417 -37.83 25.35 26.05
CA GLU A 417 -37.59 26.79 25.96
C GLU A 417 -38.05 27.37 24.60
N LEU A 418 -37.79 26.65 23.52
CA LEU A 418 -38.20 27.05 22.16
C LEU A 418 -39.67 26.78 21.84
N GLY A 419 -40.43 26.21 22.78
CA GLY A 419 -41.87 25.97 22.65
C GLY A 419 -42.24 24.89 21.64
N ILE A 420 -41.40 23.87 21.46
CA ILE A 420 -41.68 22.72 20.60
C ILE A 420 -42.57 21.73 21.37
N LYS A 421 -43.76 21.44 20.84
CA LYS A 421 -44.74 20.52 21.46
C LYS A 421 -44.47 19.09 21.00
N ASP A 422 -44.56 18.13 21.92
CA ASP A 422 -44.35 16.70 21.68
C ASP A 422 -43.07 16.35 20.88
N PRO A 423 -41.91 16.93 21.26
CA PRO A 423 -40.73 16.82 20.43
C PRO A 423 -40.15 15.40 20.42
N LYS A 424 -39.53 15.03 19.30
CA LYS A 424 -38.76 13.79 19.22
C LYS A 424 -37.47 13.93 20.03
N VAL A 425 -37.30 13.06 21.02
CA VAL A 425 -36.08 12.96 21.83
C VAL A 425 -35.29 11.74 21.40
N GLY A 426 -34.00 11.93 21.12
CA GLY A 426 -33.12 10.87 20.61
C GLY A 426 -31.70 10.94 21.16
N THR A 427 -30.85 10.05 20.66
CA THR A 427 -29.40 10.08 20.88
C THR A 427 -28.74 11.11 19.96
N ILE A 428 -27.47 11.42 20.24
CA ILE A 428 -26.68 12.36 19.43
C ILE A 428 -26.66 11.98 17.94
N LEU A 429 -26.64 10.69 17.62
CA LEU A 429 -26.60 10.20 16.23
C LEU A 429 -27.96 10.27 15.51
N GLN A 430 -29.05 10.54 16.21
CA GLN A 430 -30.41 10.63 15.65
C GLN A 430 -30.75 12.05 15.16
N TYR A 431 -29.76 12.79 14.64
CA TYR A 431 -29.92 14.16 14.14
C TYR A 431 -31.07 14.27 13.12
N GLY A 432 -31.10 13.41 12.09
CA GLY A 432 -32.14 13.44 11.06
C GLY A 432 -33.56 13.34 11.62
N PRO A 433 -33.89 12.29 12.39
CA PRO A 433 -35.17 12.16 13.07
C PRO A 433 -35.55 13.35 13.97
N ILE A 434 -34.58 13.96 14.68
CA ILE A 434 -34.83 15.11 15.56
C ILE A 434 -35.12 16.38 14.75
N SER A 435 -34.35 16.67 13.70
CA SER A 435 -34.59 17.88 12.87
C SER A 435 -35.84 17.81 12.03
N LYS A 436 -36.21 16.60 11.56
CA LYS A 436 -37.33 16.39 10.63
C LYS A 436 -38.66 16.10 11.33
N SER A 437 -38.70 16.10 12.66
CA SER A 437 -39.95 15.88 13.39
C SER A 437 -40.90 17.07 13.32
N GLU A 438 -40.39 18.26 12.95
CA GLU A 438 -41.14 19.50 12.92
C GLU A 438 -41.26 20.07 11.49
N THR A 439 -42.28 20.91 11.26
CA THR A 439 -42.51 21.62 9.99
C THR A 439 -42.69 23.12 10.20
N GLY A 440 -42.58 23.89 9.11
CA GLY A 440 -42.67 25.35 9.16
C GLY A 440 -41.66 25.96 10.15
N SER A 441 -42.07 27.02 10.86
CA SER A 441 -41.17 27.77 11.75
C SER A 441 -40.67 27.00 12.97
N ARG A 442 -41.15 25.77 13.20
CA ARG A 442 -40.64 24.86 14.25
C ARG A 442 -39.41 24.07 13.79
N ALA A 443 -39.24 23.85 12.48
CA ALA A 443 -38.09 23.09 11.96
C ALA A 443 -36.73 23.76 12.30
N PRO A 444 -36.54 25.08 12.09
CA PRO A 444 -35.31 25.77 12.51
C PRO A 444 -35.09 25.73 14.03
N ARG A 445 -36.17 25.74 14.82
CA ARG A 445 -36.09 25.62 16.29
C ARG A 445 -35.61 24.23 16.72
N ALA A 446 -36.07 23.16 16.05
CA ALA A 446 -35.60 21.81 16.32
C ALA A 446 -34.10 21.64 15.99
N ILE A 447 -33.62 22.30 14.93
CA ILE A 447 -32.20 22.35 14.58
C ILE A 447 -31.41 23.10 15.65
N LEU A 448 -31.88 24.28 16.08
CA LEU A 448 -31.24 25.01 17.18
C LEU A 448 -31.20 24.19 18.47
N ALA A 449 -32.29 23.51 18.82
CA ALA A 449 -32.36 22.66 20.00
C ALA A 449 -31.33 21.52 19.94
N TYR A 450 -31.16 20.90 18.77
CA TYR A 450 -30.14 19.88 18.56
C TYR A 450 -28.72 20.45 18.74
N HIS A 451 -28.41 21.58 18.09
CA HIS A 451 -27.09 22.21 18.19
C HIS A 451 -26.80 22.66 19.62
N TYR A 452 -27.77 23.23 20.31
CA TYR A 452 -27.68 23.56 21.73
C TYR A 452 -27.34 22.33 22.57
N ALA A 453 -28.08 21.24 22.39
CA ALA A 453 -27.85 20.00 23.11
C ALA A 453 -26.48 19.39 22.81
N LEU A 454 -26.04 19.45 21.56
CA LEU A 454 -24.71 19.03 21.14
C LEU A 454 -23.63 19.85 21.84
N LEU A 455 -23.71 21.18 21.79
CA LEU A 455 -22.73 22.08 22.41
C LEU A 455 -22.67 21.89 23.93
N LYS A 456 -23.82 21.74 24.59
CA LYS A 456 -23.89 21.43 26.04
C LYS A 456 -23.32 20.07 26.39
N THR A 457 -23.46 19.09 25.50
CA THR A 457 -22.86 17.78 25.68
C THR A 457 -21.35 17.84 25.50
N ILE A 458 -20.85 18.59 24.51
CA ILE A 458 -19.41 18.81 24.31
C ILE A 458 -18.80 19.52 25.52
N GLU A 459 -19.43 20.60 25.98
CA GLU A 459 -19.00 21.38 27.15
C GLU A 459 -18.90 20.54 28.42
N ASP A 460 -19.88 19.67 28.67
CA ASP A 460 -19.95 18.86 29.91
C ASP A 460 -19.13 17.57 29.85
N LYS A 461 -19.10 16.90 28.69
CA LYS A 461 -18.54 15.55 28.57
C LYS A 461 -17.23 15.51 27.81
N SER A 462 -16.97 16.39 26.86
CA SER A 462 -15.80 16.25 25.98
C SER A 462 -14.49 16.62 26.67
N THR A 463 -13.41 15.97 26.27
CA THR A 463 -12.04 16.39 26.57
C THR A 463 -11.49 17.37 25.53
N ASN A 464 -12.16 17.50 24.39
CA ASN A 464 -11.80 18.45 23.34
C ASN A 464 -12.14 19.89 23.79
N PRO A 465 -11.33 20.89 23.39
CA PRO A 465 -11.63 22.28 23.70
C PRO A 465 -12.94 22.71 23.02
N MET A 466 -13.70 23.57 23.69
CA MET A 466 -14.79 24.29 23.04
C MET A 466 -14.21 25.36 22.11
N LEU A 467 -14.81 25.53 20.94
CA LEU A 467 -14.50 26.59 19.99
C LEU A 467 -15.55 27.71 20.08
N PRO A 468 -15.26 28.89 19.50
CA PRO A 468 -16.25 29.95 19.37
C PRO A 468 -17.51 29.46 18.68
N VAL A 469 -18.64 29.70 19.32
CA VAL A 469 -19.96 29.35 18.79
C VAL A 469 -20.42 30.49 17.90
N VAL A 470 -20.69 30.19 16.64
CA VAL A 470 -21.09 31.17 15.63
C VAL A 470 -22.43 30.76 15.05
N ILE A 471 -23.44 31.60 15.21
CA ILE A 471 -24.81 31.34 14.76
C ILE A 471 -25.22 32.45 13.80
N ASP A 472 -25.28 32.13 12.51
CA ASP A 472 -25.70 33.08 11.49
C ASP A 472 -27.21 33.00 11.28
N SER A 473 -27.88 34.13 11.50
CA SER A 473 -29.30 34.32 11.27
C SER A 473 -30.19 33.34 12.04
N PRO A 474 -30.19 33.34 13.39
CA PRO A 474 -31.00 32.42 14.19
C PRO A 474 -32.51 32.64 14.06
N LYS A 475 -32.94 33.80 13.56
CA LYS A 475 -34.34 34.15 13.31
C LYS A 475 -34.76 33.69 11.91
N GLN A 476 -34.97 32.38 11.76
CA GLN A 476 -35.38 31.78 10.49
C GLN A 476 -36.90 31.74 10.34
N GLN A 477 -37.38 31.98 9.11
CA GLN A 477 -38.80 31.95 8.74
C GLN A 477 -39.68 32.92 9.54
N ASP A 478 -39.16 34.12 9.81
CA ASP A 478 -39.85 35.24 10.46
C ASP A 478 -40.68 34.83 11.69
N PRO A 479 -40.02 34.33 12.77
CA PRO A 479 -40.71 33.97 13.99
C PRO A 479 -41.34 35.22 14.63
N ASP A 480 -42.44 35.03 15.35
CA ASP A 480 -43.06 36.10 16.13
C ASP A 480 -42.08 36.70 17.16
N PRO A 481 -42.27 37.95 17.60
CA PRO A 481 -41.32 38.63 18.50
C PRO A 481 -41.00 37.87 19.79
N ASN A 482 -41.96 37.15 20.35
CA ASN A 482 -41.76 36.38 21.58
C ASN A 482 -40.89 35.15 21.33
N THR A 483 -41.18 34.38 20.26
CA THR A 483 -40.32 33.28 19.82
C THR A 483 -38.91 33.78 19.47
N ALA A 484 -38.79 34.90 18.75
CA ALA A 484 -37.51 35.48 18.36
C ALA A 484 -36.66 35.87 19.58
N LYS A 485 -37.30 36.38 20.64
CA LYS A 485 -36.66 36.65 21.93
C LYS A 485 -36.16 35.37 22.59
N LYS A 486 -37.00 34.35 22.71
CA LYS A 486 -36.63 33.04 23.30
C LYS A 486 -35.44 32.38 22.58
N ILE A 487 -35.40 32.47 21.26
CA ILE A 487 -34.28 31.99 20.44
C ILE A 487 -32.97 32.70 20.85
N LEU A 488 -32.99 34.02 20.94
CA LEU A 488 -31.80 34.80 21.29
C LEU A 488 -31.39 34.58 22.75
N ASP A 489 -32.35 34.53 23.68
CA ASP A 489 -32.09 34.31 25.11
C ASP A 489 -31.48 32.91 25.32
N LEU A 490 -32.00 31.87 24.69
CA LEU A 490 -31.41 30.52 24.75
C LEU A 490 -29.96 30.51 24.24
N CYS A 491 -29.66 31.20 23.14
CA CYS A 491 -28.31 31.30 22.62
C CYS A 491 -27.38 32.07 23.57
N ILE A 492 -27.80 33.25 24.02
CA ILE A 492 -26.97 34.13 24.84
C ILE A 492 -26.75 33.53 26.23
N ASP A 493 -27.82 33.26 26.95
CA ASP A 493 -27.74 32.84 28.35
C ASP A 493 -27.24 31.40 28.45
N GLY A 494 -27.47 30.60 27.41
CA GLY A 494 -27.08 29.22 27.36
C GLY A 494 -25.67 28.96 26.81
N LEU A 495 -25.16 29.70 25.83
CA LEU A 495 -23.92 29.32 25.11
C LEU A 495 -22.72 30.24 25.39
N SER A 496 -22.91 31.36 26.09
CA SER A 496 -21.86 32.38 26.31
C SER A 496 -20.95 32.16 27.53
N ASN A 497 -21.36 31.34 28.50
CA ASN A 497 -20.66 31.26 29.80
C ASN A 497 -19.19 30.80 29.69
N ASN A 498 -18.92 29.80 28.84
CA ASN A 498 -17.58 29.21 28.71
C ASN A 498 -16.97 29.40 27.32
N ASN A 499 -17.68 30.06 26.40
CA ASN A 499 -17.29 30.15 24.99
C ASN A 499 -17.52 31.56 24.47
N GLN A 500 -16.68 31.98 23.52
CA GLN A 500 -17.02 33.16 22.71
C GLN A 500 -18.26 32.84 21.88
N LEU A 501 -19.23 33.76 21.90
CA LEU A 501 -20.47 33.65 21.12
C LEU A 501 -20.50 34.75 20.08
N ILE A 502 -20.78 34.41 18.83
CA ILE A 502 -20.94 35.35 17.72
C ILE A 502 -22.30 35.09 17.08
N ILE A 503 -23.18 36.10 17.08
CA ILE A 503 -24.52 35.98 16.48
C ILE A 503 -24.68 37.00 15.35
N GLY A 504 -24.95 36.51 14.15
CA GLY A 504 -25.44 37.34 13.04
C GLY A 504 -26.95 37.48 13.11
N SER A 505 -27.49 38.69 13.20
CA SER A 505 -28.96 38.89 13.23
C SER A 505 -29.36 40.09 12.38
N ALA A 506 -30.57 40.07 11.81
CA ALA A 506 -31.09 41.23 11.08
C ALA A 506 -31.38 42.40 12.01
N ALA A 507 -31.94 42.10 13.17
CA ALA A 507 -32.28 43.07 14.20
C ALA A 507 -32.04 42.46 15.59
N PHE A 508 -31.43 43.23 16.48
CA PHE A 508 -31.17 42.84 17.86
C PHE A 508 -31.69 43.92 18.82
N LEU A 509 -32.55 43.50 19.76
CA LEU A 509 -33.21 44.37 20.73
C LEU A 509 -33.01 43.79 22.13
N ARG A 510 -31.77 43.83 22.61
CA ARG A 510 -31.42 43.58 24.02
C ARG A 510 -30.34 44.57 24.40
N THR A 511 -30.58 45.32 25.46
CA THR A 511 -29.61 46.23 26.07
C THR A 511 -29.01 45.51 27.26
N THR A 512 -27.79 44.99 27.08
CA THR A 512 -26.97 44.43 28.16
C THR A 512 -25.55 44.95 27.97
N ASP A 513 -24.89 45.32 29.07
CA ASP A 513 -23.62 46.06 29.06
C ASP A 513 -22.40 45.22 28.64
N GLU A 514 -22.55 43.90 28.53
CA GLU A 514 -21.44 42.97 28.23
C GLU A 514 -21.34 42.55 26.74
N LEU A 515 -22.07 43.22 25.84
CA LEU A 515 -22.14 42.85 24.42
C LEU A 515 -21.22 43.72 23.55
N LYS A 516 -20.34 43.10 22.75
CA LYS A 516 -19.69 43.80 21.62
C LYS A 516 -20.63 43.79 20.41
N ILE A 517 -21.09 44.96 19.98
CA ILE A 517 -22.05 45.07 18.87
C ILE A 517 -21.38 45.70 17.65
N LEU A 518 -21.50 45.05 16.49
CA LEU A 518 -21.21 45.62 15.18
C LEU A 518 -22.53 45.89 14.46
N THR A 519 -22.80 47.16 14.16
CA THR A 519 -23.98 47.56 13.38
C THR A 519 -23.58 47.84 11.93
N MET A 520 -24.10 47.03 11.02
CA MET A 520 -23.90 47.17 9.58
C MET A 520 -25.08 47.89 8.95
N THR A 521 -24.82 49.07 8.38
CA THR A 521 -25.87 49.98 7.88
C THR A 521 -25.92 50.11 6.36
N GLU A 522 -24.80 49.90 5.68
CA GLU A 522 -24.68 50.11 4.23
C GLU A 522 -24.93 48.79 3.46
N LYS A 523 -25.91 48.81 2.55
CA LYS A 523 -26.20 47.65 1.69
C LYS A 523 -25.11 47.48 0.62
N TYR A 524 -24.79 46.22 0.34
CA TYR A 524 -23.78 45.79 -0.64
C TYR A 524 -22.37 46.36 -0.40
N SER A 525 -22.05 46.80 0.82
CA SER A 525 -20.82 47.53 1.15
C SER A 525 -20.22 47.03 2.47
N LEU A 526 -19.74 45.77 2.49
CA LEU A 526 -18.97 45.26 3.63
C LEU A 526 -17.59 45.92 3.70
N LEU A 527 -16.90 46.01 2.56
CA LEU A 527 -15.58 46.64 2.47
C LEU A 527 -15.72 48.14 2.23
N LYS A 528 -14.94 48.94 2.95
CA LYS A 528 -14.96 50.41 2.89
C LYS A 528 -13.62 50.96 2.41
N GLU A 529 -13.66 52.01 1.59
CA GLU A 529 -12.45 52.67 1.06
C GLU A 529 -11.61 53.28 2.18
N GLY A 530 -12.26 53.94 3.16
CA GLY A 530 -11.58 54.57 4.29
C GLY A 530 -10.84 53.62 5.22
N LEU A 531 -11.07 52.30 5.14
CA LEU A 531 -10.38 51.28 5.93
C LEU A 531 -9.26 50.57 5.17
N TYR A 532 -9.06 50.88 3.88
CA TYR A 532 -8.12 50.17 3.03
C TYR A 532 -6.69 50.25 3.58
N GLU A 533 -6.16 51.45 3.83
CA GLU A 533 -4.76 51.64 4.24
C GLU A 533 -4.46 50.98 5.59
N GLU A 534 -5.37 51.13 6.56
CA GLU A 534 -5.23 50.49 7.88
C GLU A 534 -5.19 48.96 7.75
N VAL A 535 -6.13 48.39 7.00
CA VAL A 535 -6.20 46.94 6.79
C VAL A 535 -4.99 46.44 5.99
N TYR A 536 -4.55 47.19 4.99
CA TYR A 536 -3.36 46.89 4.19
C TYR A 536 -2.13 46.76 5.09
N GLN A 537 -1.87 47.75 5.95
CA GLN A 537 -0.74 47.71 6.89
C GLN A 537 -0.81 46.52 7.85
N GLN A 538 -2.01 46.06 8.21
CA GLN A 538 -2.19 44.94 9.12
C GLN A 538 -2.06 43.56 8.44
N ILE A 539 -2.41 43.42 7.16
CA ILE A 539 -2.34 42.13 6.43
C ILE A 539 -1.00 41.94 5.73
N MET A 540 -0.53 42.97 5.04
CA MET A 540 0.52 42.85 4.04
C MET A 540 1.89 42.39 4.57
N PRO A 541 2.36 42.77 5.77
CA PRO A 541 3.64 42.28 6.28
C PRO A 541 3.72 40.75 6.35
N LEU A 542 2.69 40.11 6.89
CA LEU A 542 2.62 38.65 6.99
C LEU A 542 2.35 38.01 5.62
N TYR A 543 1.48 38.62 4.81
CA TYR A 543 1.19 38.11 3.47
C TYR A 543 2.45 38.09 2.57
N GLN A 544 3.24 39.16 2.57
CA GLN A 544 4.50 39.24 1.82
C GLN A 544 5.51 38.20 2.30
N GLN A 545 5.65 38.03 3.62
CA GLN A 545 6.51 37.00 4.19
C GLN A 545 6.11 35.59 3.72
N ALA A 546 4.80 35.30 3.66
CA ALA A 546 4.30 34.00 3.19
C ALA A 546 4.39 33.80 1.67
N ALA A 547 4.40 34.88 0.89
CA ALA A 547 4.48 34.83 -0.57
C ALA A 547 5.92 34.61 -1.09
N LEU A 548 6.91 34.97 -0.28
CA LEU A 548 8.34 34.77 -0.57
C LEU A 548 8.86 33.38 -0.15
N PHE A 549 7.96 32.52 0.35
CA PHE A 549 8.21 31.13 0.76
C PHE A 549 7.41 30.18 -0.13
#